data_AF-A0A836PZ66-F1
#
_entry.id   AF-A0A836PZ66-F1
#
_cell.length_a   1.000
_cell.length_b   1.000
_cell.length_c   1.000
_cell.angle_alpha   90.00
_cell.angle_beta   90.00
_cell.angle_gamma   90.00
#
_symmetry.space_group_name_H-M   'P 1'
#
loop_
_entity.id
_entity.type
_entity.pdbx_description
1 polymer ?
#
loop_
_entity_poly.entity_id
_entity_poly.type
_entity_poly.pdbx_seq_one_letter_code
_entity_poly.pdbx_strand_id
1 'polypeptide(L)'
;MPSYLILRFVAFIVAVLVPMTFIRYELFAAFAIPLTIAHYTLAFPYSRKYLVDVVKRPQTTLNFALLTAGAFTLCTLKIPYLMFVSFGFHHVFSEVYVMYENVLPKLWSETKALRMASLISNLFAYFAAVGAVRRAVPHLEGFLYSGYAIFTALFIYQLFRLRKTLTREQMLNASIFEMLGLTFVIAGAIRPLSPSTFIFYHVIFWLFYPSSKMIAAKQLKPLAIFLGANAAITILLMLLSPLSPLPIKLSGAQIIGIFTYGALFHIIMSFAMTSAQPAWITRIFHPGFTREGKSTRVPAGQMAPAAAAAAAEPTLASIR
;
A
#
# COMPACT_ATOMS: atom_id res chain seq x y z
N MET A 1 21.77 8.80 1.22
CA MET A 1 20.86 7.65 0.98
C MET A 1 19.46 8.22 0.79
N PRO A 2 18.73 7.89 -0.29
CA PRO A 2 17.40 8.45 -0.52
C PRO A 2 16.51 8.25 0.72
N SER A 3 15.85 9.33 1.19
CA SER A 3 15.04 9.35 2.43
C SER A 3 13.97 8.27 2.48
N TYR A 4 13.46 7.84 1.33
CA TYR A 4 12.48 6.77 1.24
C TYR A 4 13.04 5.37 1.54
N LEU A 5 14.35 5.12 1.35
CA LEU A 5 14.96 3.83 1.69
C LEU A 5 14.97 3.66 3.22
N ILE A 6 15.42 4.71 3.93
CA ILE A 6 15.40 4.78 5.40
C ILE A 6 13.97 4.56 5.88
N LEU A 7 12.99 5.23 5.26
CA LEU A 7 11.61 5.07 5.64
C LEU A 7 11.11 3.63 5.49
N ARG A 8 11.47 2.92 4.41
CA ARG A 8 11.07 1.51 4.24
C ARG A 8 11.66 0.60 5.30
N PHE A 9 12.92 0.80 5.66
CA PHE A 9 13.54 0.06 6.76
C PHE A 9 12.88 0.37 8.10
N VAL A 10 12.57 1.64 8.39
CA VAL A 10 11.84 2.02 9.61
C VAL A 10 10.45 1.39 9.61
N ALA A 11 9.72 1.44 8.49
CA ALA A 11 8.41 0.80 8.36
C ALA A 11 8.50 -0.71 8.59
N PHE A 12 9.53 -1.37 8.06
CA PHE A 12 9.79 -2.79 8.30
C PHE A 12 10.06 -3.08 9.79
N ILE A 13 10.95 -2.32 10.43
CA ILE A 13 11.27 -2.49 11.85
C ILE A 13 10.01 -2.35 12.71
N VAL A 14 9.24 -1.29 12.49
CA VAL A 14 8.01 -1.02 13.26
C VAL A 14 6.90 -2.03 12.97
N ALA A 15 6.79 -2.52 11.73
CA ALA A 15 5.71 -3.43 11.36
C ALA A 15 6.02 -4.91 11.57
N VAL A 16 7.29 -5.30 11.55
CA VAL A 16 7.72 -6.71 11.59
C VAL A 16 8.47 -7.00 12.88
N LEU A 17 9.56 -6.29 13.15
CA LEU A 17 10.42 -6.62 14.30
C LEU A 17 9.74 -6.28 15.62
N VAL A 18 9.09 -5.12 15.70
CA VAL A 18 8.41 -4.66 16.92
C VAL A 18 7.26 -5.61 17.32
N PRO A 19 6.37 -6.06 16.42
CA PRO A 19 5.34 -7.05 16.78
C PRO A 19 5.91 -8.43 17.11
N MET A 20 7.07 -8.78 16.54
CA MET A 20 7.77 -10.02 16.87
C MET A 20 8.35 -9.99 18.29
N THR A 21 8.71 -8.81 18.83
CA THR A 21 9.22 -8.64 20.20
C THR A 21 8.12 -8.37 21.23
N PHE A 22 6.95 -7.87 20.83
CA PHE A 22 5.85 -7.65 21.75
C PHE A 22 5.30 -8.96 22.33
N ILE A 23 5.24 -9.01 23.66
CA ILE A 23 4.73 -10.16 24.43
C ILE A 23 3.21 -10.32 24.26
N ARG A 24 2.47 -9.24 23.96
CA ARG A 24 1.00 -9.27 23.80
C ARG A 24 0.55 -8.70 22.46
N TYR A 25 0.05 -9.57 21.59
CA TYR A 25 -0.54 -9.24 20.29
C TYR A 25 -1.67 -8.20 20.40
N GLU A 26 -2.42 -8.22 21.49
CA GLU A 26 -3.55 -7.32 21.77
C GLU A 26 -3.15 -5.84 21.82
N LEU A 27 -2.01 -5.53 22.43
CA LEU A 27 -1.49 -4.15 22.52
C LEU A 27 -1.12 -3.63 21.13
N PHE A 28 -0.45 -4.47 20.35
CA PHE A 28 -0.10 -4.13 18.98
C PHE A 28 -1.36 -3.91 18.13
N ALA A 29 -2.33 -4.82 18.21
CA ALA A 29 -3.59 -4.72 17.48
C ALA A 29 -4.40 -3.48 17.86
N ALA A 30 -4.41 -3.10 19.14
CA ALA A 30 -5.10 -1.92 19.64
C ALA A 30 -4.54 -0.60 19.09
N PHE A 31 -3.29 -0.58 18.62
CA PHE A 31 -2.71 0.58 17.94
C PHE A 31 -2.75 0.45 16.41
N ALA A 32 -2.31 -0.71 15.90
CA ALA A 32 -2.14 -0.93 14.47
C ALA A 32 -3.46 -0.85 13.70
N ILE A 33 -4.53 -1.45 14.23
CA ILE A 33 -5.84 -1.47 13.58
C ILE A 33 -6.44 -0.07 13.47
N PRO A 34 -6.54 0.74 14.56
CA PRO A 34 -6.96 2.14 14.47
C PRO A 34 -6.16 2.96 13.46
N LEU A 35 -4.84 2.83 13.44
CA LEU A 35 -3.99 3.56 12.50
C LEU A 35 -4.29 3.17 11.05
N THR A 36 -4.48 1.88 10.79
CA THR A 36 -4.87 1.38 9.48
C THR A 36 -6.23 1.90 9.03
N ILE A 37 -7.23 1.90 9.90
CA ILE A 37 -8.57 2.43 9.57
C ILE A 37 -8.51 3.95 9.34
N ALA A 38 -7.72 4.68 10.14
CA ALA A 38 -7.49 6.11 9.93
C ALA A 38 -6.88 6.39 8.55
N HIS A 39 -5.86 5.61 8.17
CA HIS A 39 -5.25 5.70 6.84
C HIS A 39 -6.28 5.46 5.72
N TYR A 40 -7.11 4.44 5.84
CA TYR A 40 -8.15 4.14 4.84
C TYR A 40 -9.21 5.22 4.73
N THR A 41 -9.64 5.75 5.87
CA THR A 41 -10.64 6.83 5.95
C THR A 41 -10.11 8.08 5.26
N LEU A 42 -8.86 8.44 5.51
CA LEU A 42 -8.25 9.63 4.93
C LEU A 42 -7.86 9.44 3.46
N ALA A 43 -7.64 8.20 3.00
CA ALA A 43 -7.42 7.94 1.58
C ALA A 43 -8.60 8.38 0.69
N PHE A 44 -9.83 8.31 1.20
CA PHE A 44 -11.03 8.68 0.44
C PHE A 44 -11.06 10.15 -0.02
N PRO A 45 -10.94 11.17 0.87
CA PRO A 45 -10.89 12.56 0.46
C PRO A 45 -9.69 12.85 -0.46
N TYR A 46 -8.54 12.18 -0.28
CA TYR A 46 -7.39 12.33 -1.18
C TYR A 46 -7.68 11.86 -2.61
N SER A 47 -8.56 10.88 -2.75
CA SER A 47 -8.94 10.31 -4.03
C SER A 47 -10.21 10.93 -4.64
N ARG A 48 -10.79 11.97 -4.04
CA ARG A 48 -12.05 12.61 -4.51
C ARG A 48 -12.03 12.94 -6.01
N LYS A 49 -10.92 13.48 -6.54
CA LYS A 49 -10.80 13.81 -7.96
C LYS A 49 -10.92 12.59 -8.89
N TYR A 50 -10.36 11.45 -8.46
CA TYR A 50 -10.42 10.22 -9.23
C TYR A 50 -11.83 9.63 -9.14
N LEU A 51 -12.44 9.63 -7.95
CA LEU A 51 -13.82 9.20 -7.81
C LEU A 51 -14.77 10.01 -8.70
N VAL A 52 -14.62 11.34 -8.71
CA VAL A 52 -15.39 12.23 -9.59
C VAL A 52 -15.17 11.90 -11.07
N ASP A 53 -13.94 11.57 -11.48
CA ASP A 53 -13.66 11.16 -12.86
C ASP A 53 -14.30 9.81 -13.21
N VAL A 54 -14.27 8.85 -12.29
CA VAL A 54 -14.89 7.52 -12.48
C VAL A 54 -16.41 7.64 -12.69
N VAL A 55 -17.09 8.48 -11.91
CA VAL A 55 -18.55 8.61 -11.98
C VAL A 55 -19.05 9.48 -13.15
N LYS A 56 -18.14 10.17 -13.85
CA LYS A 56 -18.51 11.02 -15.01
C LYS A 56 -18.92 10.23 -16.25
N ARG A 57 -18.47 8.98 -16.39
CA ARG A 57 -18.73 8.18 -17.59
C ARG A 57 -19.50 6.91 -17.22
N PRO A 58 -20.55 6.53 -17.97
CA PRO A 58 -21.33 5.32 -17.66
C PRO A 58 -20.49 4.05 -17.60
N GLN A 59 -19.55 3.86 -18.53
CA GLN A 59 -18.72 2.66 -18.57
C GLN A 59 -17.79 2.53 -17.36
N THR A 60 -17.12 3.62 -16.97
CA THR A 60 -16.22 3.62 -15.80
C THR A 60 -16.99 3.49 -14.49
N THR A 61 -18.20 4.07 -14.44
CA THR A 61 -19.14 3.89 -13.32
C THR A 61 -19.57 2.44 -13.20
N LEU A 62 -19.93 1.77 -14.31
CA LEU A 62 -20.27 0.36 -14.32
C LEU A 62 -19.09 -0.51 -13.87
N ASN A 63 -17.89 -0.28 -14.43
CA ASN A 63 -16.69 -1.00 -14.00
C ASN A 63 -16.43 -0.84 -12.50
N PHE A 64 -16.62 0.36 -11.97
CA PHE A 64 -16.47 0.65 -10.55
C PHE A 64 -17.55 -0.02 -9.70
N ALA A 65 -18.81 0.04 -10.10
CA ALA A 65 -19.91 -0.65 -9.42
C ALA A 65 -19.70 -2.17 -9.39
N LEU A 66 -19.27 -2.76 -10.50
CA LEU A 66 -18.91 -4.19 -10.58
C LEU A 66 -17.72 -4.52 -9.66
N LEU A 67 -16.70 -3.66 -9.62
CA LEU A 67 -15.57 -3.83 -8.73
C LEU A 67 -15.98 -3.75 -7.25
N THR A 68 -16.83 -2.79 -6.88
CA THR A 68 -17.37 -2.65 -5.51
C THR A 68 -18.29 -3.82 -5.14
N ALA A 69 -19.15 -4.28 -6.06
CA ALA A 69 -20.01 -5.44 -5.84
C ALA A 69 -19.16 -6.72 -5.69
N GLY A 70 -18.11 -6.88 -6.50
CA GLY A 70 -17.12 -7.95 -6.35
C GLY A 70 -16.43 -7.88 -4.99
N ALA A 71 -16.00 -6.70 -4.55
CA ALA A 71 -15.42 -6.49 -3.22
C ALA A 71 -16.36 -6.93 -2.10
N PHE A 72 -17.61 -6.46 -2.15
CA PHE A 72 -18.61 -6.79 -1.16
C PHE A 72 -18.91 -8.29 -1.12
N THR A 73 -19.04 -8.92 -2.28
CA THR A 73 -19.21 -10.37 -2.40
C THR A 73 -18.03 -11.10 -1.77
N LEU A 74 -16.79 -10.74 -2.11
CA LEU A 74 -15.59 -11.33 -1.52
C LEU A 74 -15.53 -11.15 0.01
N CYS A 75 -15.94 -9.99 0.53
CA CYS A 75 -16.09 -9.76 1.98
C CYS A 75 -17.09 -10.77 2.60
N THR A 76 -18.25 -10.97 1.98
CA THR A 76 -19.29 -11.85 2.54
C THR A 76 -18.92 -13.33 2.55
N LEU A 77 -18.04 -13.77 1.64
CA LEU A 77 -17.60 -15.17 1.57
C LEU A 77 -16.77 -15.60 2.78
N LYS A 78 -16.27 -14.66 3.60
CA LYS A 78 -15.40 -14.94 4.76
C LYS A 78 -14.21 -15.85 4.42
N ILE A 79 -13.71 -15.78 3.19
CA ILE A 79 -12.55 -16.55 2.73
C ILE A 79 -11.29 -15.71 2.95
N PRO A 80 -10.51 -15.94 4.02
CA PRO A 80 -9.34 -15.11 4.35
C PRO A 80 -8.27 -15.12 3.25
N TYR A 81 -8.22 -16.19 2.44
CA TYR A 81 -7.28 -16.33 1.32
C TYR A 81 -7.51 -15.31 0.21
N LEU A 82 -8.75 -14.90 -0.05
CA LEU A 82 -9.05 -13.93 -1.11
C LEU A 82 -8.56 -12.54 -0.74
N MET A 83 -8.83 -12.08 0.48
CA MET A 83 -8.27 -10.81 0.99
C MET A 83 -6.75 -10.82 0.89
N PHE A 84 -6.14 -11.94 1.26
CA PHE A 84 -4.70 -12.11 1.24
C PHE A 84 -4.11 -12.06 -0.17
N VAL A 85 -4.69 -12.77 -1.14
CA VAL A 85 -4.28 -12.70 -2.55
C VAL A 85 -4.47 -11.30 -3.10
N SER A 86 -5.63 -10.67 -2.84
CA SER A 86 -5.92 -9.30 -3.26
C SER A 86 -4.92 -8.30 -2.69
N PHE A 87 -4.56 -8.42 -1.40
CA PHE A 87 -3.55 -7.57 -0.79
C PHE A 87 -2.17 -7.82 -1.39
N GLY A 88 -1.77 -9.06 -1.63
CA GLY A 88 -0.49 -9.39 -2.27
C GLY A 88 -0.32 -8.69 -3.62
N PHE A 89 -1.32 -8.80 -4.50
CA PHE A 89 -1.31 -8.07 -5.78
C PHE A 89 -1.29 -6.56 -5.59
N HIS A 90 -2.14 -6.03 -4.70
CA HIS A 90 -2.19 -4.61 -4.41
C HIS A 90 -0.87 -4.07 -3.89
N HIS A 91 -0.21 -4.77 -2.97
CA HIS A 91 1.06 -4.39 -2.38
C HIS A 91 2.16 -4.36 -3.45
N VAL A 92 2.29 -5.43 -4.24
CA VAL A 92 3.30 -5.51 -5.31
C VAL A 92 3.06 -4.44 -6.38
N PHE A 93 1.81 -4.20 -6.79
CA PHE A 93 1.50 -3.19 -7.81
C PHE A 93 1.62 -1.76 -7.29
N SER A 94 1.19 -1.49 -6.06
CA SER A 94 1.27 -0.13 -5.51
C SER A 94 2.68 0.26 -5.12
N GLU A 95 3.51 -0.69 -4.69
CA GLU A 95 4.83 -0.38 -4.19
C GLU A 95 5.94 -0.69 -5.18
N VAL A 96 6.03 -1.92 -5.69
CA VAL A 96 7.11 -2.32 -6.59
C VAL A 96 6.95 -1.61 -7.93
N TYR A 97 5.80 -1.78 -8.59
CA TYR A 97 5.60 -1.23 -9.94
C TYR A 97 5.72 0.30 -9.98
N VAL A 98 5.05 1.01 -9.06
CA VAL A 98 5.08 2.48 -9.00
C VAL A 98 6.47 3.01 -8.70
N MET A 99 7.24 2.32 -7.86
CA MET A 99 8.60 2.76 -7.57
C MET A 99 9.54 2.54 -8.75
N TYR A 100 9.43 1.43 -9.47
CA TYR A 100 10.21 1.25 -10.70
C TYR A 100 9.94 2.34 -11.72
N GLU A 101 8.70 2.80 -11.81
CA GLU A 101 8.36 3.92 -12.67
C GLU A 101 9.02 5.22 -12.22
N ASN A 102 9.06 5.48 -10.92
CA ASN A 102 9.72 6.68 -10.38
C ASN A 102 11.25 6.62 -10.49
N VAL A 103 11.85 5.43 -10.41
CA VAL A 103 13.31 5.23 -10.42
C VAL A 103 13.85 5.16 -11.86
N LEU A 104 13.12 4.52 -12.77
CA LEU A 104 13.54 4.24 -14.16
C LEU A 104 12.55 4.79 -15.21
N PRO A 105 12.08 6.05 -15.12
CA PRO A 105 11.02 6.55 -16.02
C PRO A 105 11.48 6.59 -17.49
N LYS A 106 12.74 6.97 -17.73
CA LYS A 106 13.32 7.07 -19.08
C LYS A 106 13.79 5.73 -19.65
N LEU A 107 13.81 4.68 -18.83
CA LEU A 107 14.29 3.36 -19.21
C LEU A 107 13.16 2.33 -19.21
N TRP A 108 11.93 2.80 -19.43
CA TRP A 108 10.75 1.98 -19.22
C TRP A 108 10.66 0.84 -20.25
N SER A 109 11.05 1.06 -21.49
CA SER A 109 11.15 0.03 -22.53
C SER A 109 12.23 -0.99 -22.20
N GLU A 110 13.45 -0.54 -21.86
CA GLU A 110 14.63 -1.39 -21.71
C GLU A 110 14.57 -2.25 -20.45
N THR A 111 13.88 -1.78 -19.41
CA THR A 111 13.84 -2.45 -18.09
C THR A 111 12.61 -3.34 -17.89
N LYS A 112 11.82 -3.61 -18.94
CA LYS A 112 10.59 -4.44 -18.83
C LYS A 112 10.83 -5.79 -18.18
N ALA A 113 11.86 -6.52 -18.61
CA ALA A 113 12.18 -7.84 -18.06
C ALA A 113 12.62 -7.77 -16.58
N LEU A 114 13.44 -6.77 -16.23
CA LEU A 114 13.85 -6.51 -14.84
C LEU A 114 12.63 -6.25 -13.94
N ARG A 115 11.72 -5.40 -14.38
CA ARG A 115 10.48 -5.09 -13.64
C ARG A 115 9.59 -6.31 -13.47
N MET A 116 9.39 -7.09 -14.53
CA MET A 116 8.56 -8.29 -14.45
C MET A 116 9.17 -9.31 -13.48
N ALA A 117 10.49 -9.52 -13.53
CA ALA A 117 11.19 -10.39 -12.58
C ALA A 117 10.99 -9.89 -11.15
N SER A 118 11.15 -8.59 -10.90
CA SER A 118 10.95 -8.01 -9.56
C SER A 118 9.51 -8.10 -9.07
N LEU A 119 8.51 -7.84 -9.91
CA LEU A 119 7.10 -7.96 -9.53
C LEU A 119 6.74 -9.39 -9.14
N ILE A 120 7.15 -10.37 -9.97
CA ILE A 120 6.85 -11.78 -9.71
C ILE A 120 7.64 -12.27 -8.48
N SER A 121 8.91 -11.88 -8.36
CA SER A 121 9.74 -12.17 -7.17
C SER A 121 9.07 -11.68 -5.88
N ASN A 122 8.64 -10.42 -5.83
CA ASN A 122 8.01 -9.86 -4.63
C ASN A 122 6.63 -10.45 -4.35
N LEU A 123 5.91 -10.90 -5.38
CA LEU A 123 4.67 -11.65 -5.19
C LEU A 123 4.95 -13.01 -4.52
N PHE A 124 5.96 -13.75 -4.99
CA PHE A 124 6.41 -14.96 -4.33
C PHE A 124 6.93 -14.71 -2.92
N ALA A 125 7.71 -13.64 -2.71
CA ALA A 125 8.21 -13.26 -1.38
C ALA A 125 7.07 -13.01 -0.39
N TYR A 126 6.04 -12.27 -0.81
CA TYR A 126 4.83 -12.04 -0.01
C TYR A 126 4.16 -13.36 0.39
N PHE A 127 3.94 -14.25 -0.58
CA PHE A 127 3.29 -15.53 -0.33
C PHE A 127 4.13 -16.49 0.51
N ALA A 128 5.45 -16.53 0.30
CA ALA A 128 6.38 -17.36 1.05
C ALA A 128 6.57 -16.89 2.51
N ALA A 129 6.54 -15.59 2.76
CA ALA A 129 6.70 -15.01 4.09
C ALA A 129 5.48 -15.22 5.01
N VAL A 130 4.30 -15.47 4.44
CA VAL A 130 3.03 -15.48 5.18
C VAL A 130 2.63 -16.90 5.58
N GLY A 131 2.62 -17.14 6.88
CA GLY A 131 2.38 -18.48 7.46
C GLY A 131 1.01 -19.08 7.19
N ALA A 132 0.02 -18.25 6.87
CA ALA A 132 -1.32 -18.72 6.57
C ALA A 132 -1.34 -19.60 5.30
N VAL A 133 -0.54 -19.27 4.29
CA VAL A 133 -0.48 -20.03 3.03
C VAL A 133 0.18 -21.39 3.25
N ARG A 134 1.32 -21.38 3.94
CA ARG A 134 2.08 -22.58 4.28
C ARG A 134 1.23 -23.57 5.08
N ARG A 135 0.41 -23.08 6.01
CA ARG A 135 -0.50 -23.93 6.80
C ARG A 135 -1.70 -24.43 6.01
N ALA A 136 -2.26 -23.59 5.13
CA ALA A 136 -3.44 -23.94 4.36
C ALA A 136 -3.14 -24.93 3.24
N VAL A 137 -1.98 -24.79 2.59
CA VAL A 137 -1.62 -25.55 1.41
C VAL A 137 -0.12 -25.91 1.47
N PRO A 138 0.29 -26.86 2.35
CA PRO A 138 1.71 -27.13 2.61
C PRO A 138 2.53 -27.51 1.38
N HIS A 139 1.92 -28.19 0.41
CA HIS A 139 2.58 -28.58 -0.84
C HIS A 139 2.94 -27.39 -1.75
N LEU A 140 2.35 -26.20 -1.54
CA LEU A 140 2.74 -24.99 -2.25
C LEU A 140 4.02 -24.37 -1.70
N GLU A 141 4.50 -24.75 -0.51
CA GLU A 141 5.67 -24.13 0.11
C GLU A 141 6.91 -24.22 -0.78
N GLY A 142 7.21 -25.40 -1.32
CA GLY A 142 8.30 -25.60 -2.26
C GLY A 142 8.14 -24.74 -3.52
N PHE A 143 6.94 -24.71 -4.10
CA PHE A 143 6.64 -23.86 -5.25
C PHE A 143 6.87 -22.37 -4.95
N LEU A 144 6.49 -21.89 -3.77
CA LEU A 144 6.65 -20.49 -3.39
C LEU A 144 8.11 -20.09 -3.20
N TYR A 145 8.89 -20.91 -2.50
CA TYR A 145 10.33 -20.65 -2.29
C TYR A 145 11.14 -20.82 -3.58
N SER A 146 10.85 -21.86 -4.37
CA SER A 146 11.50 -22.05 -5.68
C SER A 146 11.14 -20.92 -6.65
N GLY A 147 9.87 -20.51 -6.70
CA GLY A 147 9.44 -19.36 -7.49
C GLY A 147 10.18 -18.08 -7.06
N TYR A 148 10.23 -17.80 -5.76
CA TYR A 148 10.99 -16.66 -5.24
C TYR A 148 12.47 -16.70 -5.65
N ALA A 149 13.13 -17.85 -5.48
CA ALA A 149 14.55 -18.03 -5.83
C ALA A 149 14.80 -17.85 -7.34
N ILE A 150 13.98 -18.46 -8.19
CA ILE A 150 14.09 -18.36 -9.65
C ILE A 150 13.92 -16.91 -10.10
N PHE A 151 12.86 -16.23 -9.65
CA PHE A 151 12.59 -14.86 -10.07
C PHE A 151 13.57 -13.84 -9.48
N THR A 152 14.12 -14.11 -8.29
CA THR A 152 15.24 -13.33 -7.73
C THR A 152 16.51 -13.51 -8.57
N ALA A 153 16.83 -14.74 -8.99
CA ALA A 153 17.98 -15.01 -9.86
C ALA A 153 17.81 -14.34 -11.23
N LEU A 154 16.60 -14.39 -11.82
CA LEU A 154 16.27 -13.66 -13.05
C LEU A 154 16.39 -12.15 -12.85
N PHE A 155 15.95 -11.61 -11.72
CA PHE A 155 16.12 -10.21 -11.39
C PHE A 155 17.61 -9.82 -11.34
N ILE A 156 18.44 -10.57 -10.60
CA ILE A 156 19.89 -10.33 -10.49
C ILE A 156 20.56 -10.39 -11.87
N TYR A 157 20.21 -11.40 -12.68
CA TYR A 157 20.71 -11.54 -14.04
C TYR A 157 20.37 -10.31 -14.90
N GLN A 158 19.11 -9.86 -14.90
CA GLN A 158 18.71 -8.68 -15.67
C GLN A 158 19.35 -7.40 -15.13
N LEU A 159 19.50 -7.26 -13.81
CA LEU A 159 20.18 -6.13 -13.19
C LEU A 159 21.64 -6.06 -13.62
N PHE A 160 22.33 -7.20 -13.62
CA PHE A 160 23.72 -7.31 -14.05
C PHE A 160 23.87 -7.01 -15.55
N ARG A 161 22.94 -7.47 -16.40
CA ARG A 161 22.91 -7.14 -17.83
C ARG A 161 22.76 -5.63 -18.05
N LEU A 162 21.93 -4.96 -17.26
CA LEU A 162 21.65 -3.53 -17.36
C LEU A 162 22.65 -2.65 -16.61
N ARG A 163 23.67 -3.21 -15.95
CA ARG A 163 24.63 -2.45 -15.10
C ARG A 163 25.39 -1.34 -15.82
N LYS A 164 25.56 -1.46 -17.14
CA LYS A 164 26.23 -0.43 -17.97
C LYS A 164 25.29 0.73 -18.32
N THR A 165 23.98 0.50 -18.25
CA THR A 165 22.92 1.47 -18.59
C THR A 165 22.41 2.18 -17.33
N LEU A 166 22.37 1.47 -16.20
CA LEU A 166 21.86 1.99 -14.94
C LEU A 166 22.96 2.68 -14.13
N THR A 167 22.64 3.80 -13.50
CA THR A 167 23.51 4.40 -12.50
C THR A 167 23.55 3.54 -11.23
N ARG A 168 24.60 3.70 -10.41
CA ARG A 168 24.70 3.01 -9.10
C ARG A 168 23.47 3.29 -8.22
N GLU A 169 22.97 4.52 -8.23
CA GLU A 169 21.77 4.91 -7.50
C GLU A 169 20.53 4.17 -8.03
N GLN A 170 20.35 4.13 -9.34
CA GLN A 170 19.24 3.39 -9.96
C GLN A 170 19.29 1.89 -9.65
N MET A 171 20.47 1.28 -9.66
CA MET A 171 20.65 -0.12 -9.27
C MET A 171 20.27 -0.36 -7.80
N LEU A 172 20.76 0.48 -6.89
CA LEU A 172 20.43 0.39 -5.46
C LEU A 172 18.91 0.53 -5.24
N ASN A 173 18.30 1.49 -5.94
CA ASN A 173 16.89 1.79 -5.83
C ASN A 173 15.99 0.71 -6.43
N ALA A 174 16.43 0.04 -7.50
CA ALA A 174 15.74 -1.13 -8.06
C ALA A 174 15.84 -2.35 -7.12
N SER A 175 16.99 -2.54 -6.47
CA SER A 175 17.23 -3.69 -5.60
C SER A 175 16.55 -3.61 -4.23
N ILE A 176 16.02 -2.45 -3.80
CA ILE A 176 15.47 -2.34 -2.43
C ILE A 176 14.31 -3.30 -2.19
N PHE A 177 13.45 -3.52 -3.18
CA PHE A 177 12.33 -4.43 -3.02
C PHE A 177 12.79 -5.88 -2.85
N GLU A 178 13.80 -6.31 -3.60
CA GLU A 178 14.35 -7.65 -3.41
C GLU A 178 15.02 -7.81 -2.06
N MET A 179 15.74 -6.79 -1.58
CA MET A 179 16.34 -6.82 -0.22
C MET A 179 15.26 -6.87 0.87
N LEU A 180 14.19 -6.08 0.74
CA LEU A 180 13.06 -6.10 1.69
C LEU A 180 12.30 -7.42 1.60
N GLY A 181 12.03 -7.91 0.39
CA GLY A 181 11.40 -9.20 0.13
C GLY A 181 12.18 -10.34 0.78
N LEU A 182 13.51 -10.36 0.62
CA LEU A 182 14.38 -11.33 1.29
C LEU A 182 14.25 -11.23 2.81
N THR A 183 14.24 -10.01 3.35
CA THR A 183 14.10 -9.79 4.79
C THR A 183 12.75 -10.29 5.31
N PHE A 184 11.65 -10.06 4.58
CA PHE A 184 10.32 -10.60 4.90
C PHE A 184 10.29 -12.13 4.82
N VAL A 185 10.93 -12.73 3.81
CA VAL A 185 11.02 -14.19 3.65
C VAL A 185 11.80 -14.82 4.80
N ILE A 186 12.94 -14.26 5.18
CA ILE A 186 13.74 -14.71 6.34
C ILE A 186 12.93 -14.57 7.63
N ALA A 187 12.32 -13.40 7.86
CA ALA A 187 11.49 -13.17 9.04
C ALA A 187 10.33 -14.17 9.11
N GLY A 188 9.65 -14.42 7.98
CA GLY A 188 8.56 -15.39 7.86
C GLY A 188 8.98 -16.85 8.01
N ALA A 189 10.22 -17.19 7.67
CA ALA A 189 10.80 -18.50 7.92
C ALA A 189 11.08 -18.73 9.41
N ILE A 190 11.55 -17.70 10.13
CA ILE A 190 11.81 -17.74 11.57
C ILE A 190 10.48 -17.75 12.36
N ARG A 191 9.58 -16.80 12.05
CA ARG A 191 8.27 -16.67 12.67
C ARG A 191 7.25 -16.35 11.58
N PRO A 192 6.28 -17.23 11.32
CA PRO A 192 5.36 -17.02 10.22
C PRO A 192 4.61 -15.69 10.33
N LEU A 193 4.73 -14.84 9.31
CA LEU A 193 4.10 -13.53 9.31
C LEU A 193 2.60 -13.66 9.01
N SER A 194 1.84 -12.69 9.51
CA SER A 194 0.42 -12.58 9.21
C SER A 194 0.20 -11.61 8.03
N PRO A 195 -0.91 -11.72 7.28
CA PRO A 195 -1.28 -10.69 6.30
C PRO A 195 -1.35 -9.28 6.93
N SER A 196 -1.79 -9.18 8.19
CA SER A 196 -1.87 -7.93 8.94
C SER A 196 -0.51 -7.26 9.12
N THR A 197 0.58 -8.03 9.20
CA THR A 197 1.96 -7.52 9.26
C THR A 197 2.29 -6.72 8.00
N PHE A 198 1.94 -7.24 6.83
CA PHE A 198 2.17 -6.56 5.56
C PHE A 198 1.23 -5.36 5.36
N ILE A 199 -0.03 -5.48 5.77
CA ILE A 199 -0.99 -4.36 5.78
C ILE A 199 -0.44 -3.21 6.63
N PHE A 200 0.07 -3.52 7.83
CA PHE A 200 0.58 -2.50 8.72
C PHE A 200 1.88 -1.88 8.21
N TYR A 201 2.79 -2.69 7.64
CA TYR A 201 3.96 -2.19 6.91
C TYR A 201 3.57 -1.18 5.83
N HIS A 202 2.60 -1.56 5.00
CA HIS A 202 2.09 -0.73 3.91
C HIS A 202 1.52 0.59 4.44
N VAL A 203 0.69 0.53 5.50
CA VAL A 203 0.11 1.73 6.13
C VAL A 203 1.19 2.65 6.69
N ILE A 204 2.18 2.13 7.42
CA ILE A 204 3.27 2.95 7.95
C ILE A 204 4.05 3.61 6.82
N PHE A 205 4.42 2.82 5.80
CA PHE A 205 5.14 3.35 4.65
C PHE A 205 4.35 4.47 3.98
N TRP A 206 3.06 4.26 3.68
CA TRP A 206 2.22 5.25 3.00
C TRP A 206 1.77 6.41 3.88
N LEU A 207 1.86 6.31 5.21
CA LEU A 207 1.70 7.44 6.12
C LEU A 207 2.91 8.38 6.03
N PHE A 208 4.12 7.84 6.07
CA PHE A 208 5.32 8.69 6.14
C PHE A 208 5.90 9.05 4.78
N TYR A 209 5.62 8.28 3.72
CA TYR A 209 6.18 8.55 2.39
C TYR A 209 5.69 9.90 1.82
N PRO A 210 4.40 10.22 1.81
CA PRO A 210 3.91 11.56 1.45
C PRO A 210 4.47 12.63 2.37
N SER A 211 4.57 12.35 3.67
CA SER A 211 5.11 13.28 4.67
C SER A 211 6.54 13.71 4.32
N SER A 212 7.40 12.76 3.93
CA SER A 212 8.78 13.04 3.51
C SER A 212 8.84 13.99 2.29
N LYS A 213 7.89 13.85 1.35
CA LYS A 213 7.79 14.74 0.18
C LYS A 213 7.27 16.12 0.55
N MET A 214 6.29 16.22 1.46
CA MET A 214 5.78 17.50 1.95
C MET A 214 6.87 18.28 2.69
N ILE A 215 7.70 17.61 3.50
CA ILE A 215 8.87 18.22 4.17
C ILE A 215 9.85 18.76 3.13
N ALA A 216 10.25 17.92 2.15
CA ALA A 216 11.18 18.34 1.09
C ALA A 216 10.64 19.53 0.28
N ALA A 217 9.32 19.61 0.09
CA ALA A 217 8.65 20.72 -0.59
C ALA A 217 8.29 21.91 0.32
N LYS A 218 8.72 21.91 1.59
CA LYS A 218 8.41 22.94 2.61
C LYS A 218 6.90 23.16 2.85
N GLN A 219 6.07 22.14 2.64
CA GLN A 219 4.61 22.18 2.82
C GLN A 219 4.21 21.80 4.26
N LEU A 220 4.67 22.59 5.24
CA LEU A 220 4.50 22.26 6.67
C LEU A 220 3.03 22.32 7.15
N LYS A 221 2.23 23.26 6.66
CA LYS A 221 0.80 23.36 7.02
C LYS A 221 0.00 22.14 6.53
N PRO A 222 0.06 21.75 5.23
CA PRO A 222 -0.56 20.51 4.77
C PRO A 222 -0.09 19.26 5.51
N LEU A 223 1.21 19.19 5.82
CA LEU A 223 1.78 18.10 6.61
C LEU A 223 1.15 18.02 8.01
N ALA A 224 1.05 19.14 8.72
CA ALA A 224 0.46 19.20 10.05
C ALA A 224 -1.01 18.77 10.02
N ILE A 225 -1.77 19.19 9.01
CA ILE A 225 -3.17 18.78 8.83
C ILE A 225 -3.25 17.26 8.58
N PHE A 226 -2.41 16.73 7.68
CA PHE A 226 -2.41 15.30 7.36
C PHE A 226 -2.06 14.42 8.56
N LEU A 227 -0.97 14.75 9.26
CA LEU A 227 -0.54 14.00 10.45
C LEU A 227 -1.52 14.17 11.61
N GLY A 228 -2.02 15.39 11.82
CA GLY A 228 -3.02 15.70 12.84
C GLY A 228 -4.33 14.93 12.63
N ALA A 229 -4.82 14.86 11.39
CA ALA A 229 -6.01 14.08 11.05
C ALA A 229 -5.81 12.58 11.27
N ASN A 230 -4.66 12.02 10.87
CA ASN A 230 -4.34 10.61 11.15
C ASN A 230 -4.29 10.35 12.65
N ALA A 231 -3.60 11.20 13.42
CA ALA A 231 -3.50 11.08 14.87
C ALA A 231 -4.88 11.18 15.55
N ALA A 232 -5.68 12.18 15.19
CA ALA A 232 -7.02 12.38 15.75
C ALA A 232 -7.93 11.17 15.50
N ILE A 233 -8.03 10.69 14.25
CA ILE A 233 -8.86 9.53 13.92
C ILE A 233 -8.33 8.26 14.59
N THR A 234 -7.01 8.08 14.63
CA THR A 234 -6.38 6.94 15.32
C THR A 234 -6.73 6.95 16.80
N ILE A 235 -6.59 8.08 17.49
CA ILE A 235 -6.93 8.22 18.91
C ILE A 235 -8.42 7.94 19.14
N LEU A 236 -9.30 8.51 18.33
CA LEU A 236 -10.75 8.27 18.43
C LEU A 236 -11.09 6.79 18.25
N LEU A 237 -10.43 6.08 17.32
CA LEU A 237 -10.64 4.65 17.12
C LEU A 237 -9.97 3.79 18.20
N MET A 238 -8.86 4.23 18.79
CA MET A 238 -8.25 3.59 19.96
C MET A 238 -9.19 3.64 21.18
N LEU A 239 -9.95 4.73 21.35
CA LEU A 239 -10.98 4.85 22.37
C LEU A 239 -12.14 3.85 22.19
N LEU A 240 -12.31 3.29 20.98
CA LEU A 240 -13.27 2.21 20.72
C LEU A 240 -12.64 0.81 20.78
N SER A 241 -11.33 0.71 21.00
CA SER A 241 -10.62 -0.57 21.00
C SER A 241 -10.95 -1.43 22.23
N PRO A 242 -10.71 -2.76 22.18
CA PRO A 242 -10.96 -3.64 23.32
C PRO A 242 -10.20 -3.26 24.60
N LEU A 243 -9.06 -2.57 24.44
CA LEU A 243 -8.20 -2.09 25.52
C LEU A 243 -8.58 -0.69 26.03
N SER A 244 -9.63 -0.09 25.48
CA SER A 244 -10.11 1.21 25.91
C SER A 244 -10.60 1.18 27.36
N PRO A 245 -10.35 2.25 28.14
CA PRO A 245 -10.94 2.41 29.47
C PRO A 245 -12.43 2.79 29.41
N LEU A 246 -12.98 3.12 28.23
CA LEU A 246 -14.37 3.53 28.08
C LEU A 246 -15.35 2.35 28.23
N PRO A 247 -16.57 2.61 28.72
CA PRO A 247 -17.60 1.58 28.87
C PRO A 247 -18.12 1.09 27.50
N ILE A 248 -18.14 1.96 26.49
CA ILE A 248 -18.51 1.61 25.12
C ILE A 248 -17.24 1.26 24.35
N LYS A 249 -17.03 -0.02 24.10
CA LYS A 249 -15.88 -0.53 23.34
C LYS A 249 -16.29 -1.68 22.43
N LEU A 250 -15.56 -1.84 21.35
CA LEU A 250 -15.72 -2.97 20.43
C LEU A 250 -15.05 -4.21 21.01
N SER A 251 -15.64 -5.38 20.75
CA SER A 251 -14.97 -6.65 21.01
C SER A 251 -13.78 -6.85 20.07
N GLY A 252 -12.85 -7.73 20.45
CA GLY A 252 -11.72 -8.09 19.59
C GLY A 252 -12.15 -8.63 18.22
N ALA A 253 -13.24 -9.40 18.18
CA ALA A 253 -13.78 -9.91 16.92
C ALA A 253 -14.37 -8.80 16.04
N GLN A 254 -15.08 -7.82 16.64
CA GLN A 254 -15.63 -6.69 15.90
C GLN A 254 -14.54 -5.81 15.30
N ILE A 255 -13.50 -5.47 16.07
CA ILE A 255 -12.42 -4.61 15.57
C ILE A 255 -11.60 -5.31 14.47
N ILE A 256 -11.37 -6.62 14.59
CA ILE A 256 -10.73 -7.42 13.53
C ILE A 256 -11.63 -7.47 12.28
N GLY A 257 -12.94 -7.66 12.45
CA GLY A 257 -13.89 -7.63 11.33
C GLY A 257 -13.84 -6.30 10.57
N ILE A 258 -13.92 -5.17 11.29
CA ILE A 258 -13.82 -3.83 10.69
C ILE A 258 -12.47 -3.64 9.99
N PHE A 259 -11.36 -4.08 10.59
CA PHE A 259 -10.04 -4.04 9.99
C PHE A 259 -9.98 -4.82 8.67
N THR A 260 -10.40 -6.08 8.69
CA THR A 260 -10.38 -6.98 7.52
C THR A 260 -11.25 -6.45 6.39
N TYR A 261 -12.49 -6.04 6.68
CA TYR A 261 -13.41 -5.49 5.68
C TYR A 261 -12.95 -4.12 5.17
N GLY A 262 -12.47 -3.26 6.07
CA GLY A 262 -11.90 -1.96 5.72
C GLY A 262 -10.67 -2.12 4.82
N ALA A 263 -9.80 -3.08 5.09
CA ALA A 263 -8.63 -3.38 4.26
C ALA A 263 -9.03 -3.87 2.88
N LEU A 264 -9.94 -4.85 2.79
CA LEU A 264 -10.40 -5.38 1.51
C LEU A 264 -11.08 -4.31 0.66
N PHE A 265 -11.95 -3.51 1.29
CA PHE A 265 -12.58 -2.37 0.63
C PHE A 265 -11.54 -1.36 0.15
N HIS A 266 -10.60 -0.94 1.02
CA HIS A 266 -9.54 0.00 0.66
C HIS A 266 -8.69 -0.49 -0.53
N ILE A 267 -8.23 -1.75 -0.48
CA ILE A 267 -7.45 -2.38 -1.55
C ILE A 267 -8.21 -2.30 -2.87
N ILE A 268 -9.48 -2.71 -2.87
CA ILE A 268 -10.23 -2.81 -4.11
C ILE A 268 -10.55 -1.42 -4.65
N MET A 269 -11.01 -0.52 -3.80
CA MET A 269 -11.32 0.86 -4.19
C MET A 269 -10.07 1.58 -4.72
N SER A 270 -8.89 1.26 -4.18
CA SER A 270 -7.63 1.83 -4.67
C SER A 270 -7.42 1.60 -6.16
N PHE A 271 -7.89 0.48 -6.75
CA PHE A 271 -7.72 0.23 -8.19
C PHE A 271 -8.40 1.27 -9.08
N ALA A 272 -9.53 1.80 -8.62
CA ALA A 272 -10.30 2.82 -9.33
C ALA A 272 -10.04 4.24 -8.82
N MET A 273 -9.43 4.38 -7.63
CA MET A 273 -9.32 5.67 -6.94
C MET A 273 -7.89 6.21 -6.84
N THR A 274 -6.91 5.53 -7.42
CA THR A 274 -5.52 6.01 -7.41
C THR A 274 -4.82 5.85 -8.75
N SER A 275 -3.85 6.74 -9.00
CA SER A 275 -2.88 6.61 -10.09
C SER A 275 -1.68 5.74 -9.71
N ALA A 276 -1.60 5.27 -8.46
CA ALA A 276 -0.54 4.41 -7.94
C ALA A 276 -0.75 2.93 -8.31
N GLN A 277 -1.37 2.66 -9.46
CA GLN A 277 -1.59 1.32 -10.00
C GLN A 277 -1.03 1.26 -11.41
N PRO A 278 -0.70 0.07 -11.95
CA PRO A 278 -0.30 -0.07 -13.33
C PRO A 278 -1.16 0.72 -14.32
N ALA A 279 -0.53 1.39 -15.28
CA ALA A 279 -1.22 2.31 -16.18
C ALA A 279 -2.34 1.62 -16.99
N TRP A 280 -2.23 0.32 -17.23
CA TRP A 280 -3.28 -0.46 -17.88
C TRP A 280 -4.48 -0.69 -16.95
N ILE A 281 -4.29 -0.89 -15.64
CA ILE A 281 -5.39 -0.95 -14.66
C ILE A 281 -6.04 0.42 -14.53
N THR A 282 -5.23 1.47 -14.36
CA THR A 282 -5.74 2.84 -14.18
C THR A 282 -6.62 3.25 -15.37
N ARG A 283 -6.28 2.84 -16.60
CA ARG A 283 -7.05 3.13 -17.82
C ARG A 283 -8.43 2.47 -17.88
N ILE A 284 -8.69 1.41 -17.11
CA ILE A 284 -10.02 0.79 -17.01
C ILE A 284 -11.03 1.76 -16.36
N PHE A 285 -10.56 2.59 -15.42
CA PHE A 285 -11.37 3.55 -14.67
C PHE A 285 -11.17 4.99 -15.13
N HIS A 286 -10.02 5.28 -15.76
CA HIS A 286 -9.63 6.59 -16.26
C HIS A 286 -9.08 6.48 -17.68
N PRO A 287 -9.93 6.35 -18.73
CA PRO A 287 -9.47 6.08 -20.09
C PRO A 287 -8.52 7.15 -20.66
N GLY A 288 -8.66 8.40 -20.21
CA GLY A 288 -7.77 9.51 -20.58
C GLY A 288 -6.45 9.56 -19.79
N PHE A 289 -6.18 8.59 -18.92
CA PHE A 289 -4.96 8.57 -18.12
C PHE A 289 -3.75 8.24 -18.98
N THR A 290 -2.94 9.27 -19.27
CA THR A 290 -1.59 9.14 -19.79
C THR A 290 -0.58 9.44 -18.70
N ARG A 291 0.50 8.66 -18.64
CA ARG A 291 1.62 8.92 -17.72
C ARG A 291 2.71 9.79 -18.33
N GLU A 292 2.74 9.83 -19.66
CA GLU A 292 3.58 10.72 -20.46
C GLU A 292 3.11 12.17 -20.25
N GLY A 293 3.84 12.90 -19.41
CA GLY A 293 3.54 14.31 -19.11
C GLY A 293 3.89 14.76 -17.69
N LYS A 294 4.19 13.85 -16.74
CA LYS A 294 4.55 14.21 -15.35
C LYS A 294 5.96 13.83 -14.92
N SER A 295 6.86 13.54 -15.87
CA SER A 295 8.30 13.32 -15.56
C SER A 295 9.03 14.60 -15.11
N THR A 296 8.37 15.77 -15.15
CA THR A 296 8.88 17.03 -14.60
C THR A 296 7.83 17.59 -13.64
N ARG A 297 8.05 17.37 -12.34
CA ARG A 297 7.24 17.91 -11.23
C ARG A 297 5.79 17.43 -11.24
N VAL A 298 5.51 16.31 -10.56
CA VAL A 298 4.26 16.25 -9.78
C VAL A 298 4.36 17.41 -8.79
N PRO A 299 3.52 18.47 -8.88
CA PRO A 299 3.57 19.53 -7.88
C PRO A 299 3.29 18.84 -6.55
N ALA A 300 4.14 19.02 -5.55
CA ALA A 300 3.92 18.44 -4.22
C ALA A 300 2.51 18.74 -3.68
N GLY A 301 1.90 19.85 -4.13
CA GLY A 301 0.51 20.21 -3.90
C GLY A 301 -0.56 19.30 -4.52
N GLN A 302 -0.25 18.31 -5.38
CA GLN A 302 -1.21 17.29 -5.84
C GLN A 302 -1.24 16.04 -4.96
N MET A 303 -0.27 15.86 -4.05
CA MET A 303 -0.31 14.79 -3.04
C MET A 303 -0.96 15.27 -1.73
N ALA A 304 -1.31 16.56 -1.59
CA ALA A 304 -1.52 17.17 -0.29
C ALA A 304 -2.61 18.27 -0.10
N PRO A 305 -3.71 18.46 -0.89
CA PRO A 305 -4.63 19.54 -0.56
C PRO A 305 -6.07 19.12 -0.26
N ALA A 306 -6.44 17.84 -0.20
CA ALA A 306 -7.85 17.51 0.09
C ALA A 306 -8.25 17.91 1.52
N ALA A 307 -7.39 17.65 2.51
CA ALA A 307 -7.64 18.05 3.90
C ALA A 307 -7.46 19.56 4.14
N ALA A 308 -6.60 20.24 3.37
CA ALA A 308 -6.44 21.69 3.44
C ALA A 308 -7.54 22.45 2.69
N ALA A 309 -8.08 21.90 1.60
CA ALA A 309 -9.22 22.47 0.86
C ALA A 309 -10.54 22.26 1.62
N ALA A 310 -10.73 21.11 2.28
CA ALA A 310 -11.90 20.90 3.14
C ALA A 310 -11.91 21.81 4.39
N ALA A 311 -10.74 22.27 4.84
CA ALA A 311 -10.60 23.26 5.90
C ALA A 311 -10.57 24.72 5.41
N ALA A 312 -10.60 24.94 4.08
CA ALA A 312 -10.46 26.26 3.46
C ALA A 312 -11.57 26.58 2.44
N GLU A 313 -12.61 25.76 2.32
CA GLU A 313 -13.88 26.17 1.71
C GLU A 313 -14.66 26.99 2.75
N PRO A 314 -14.67 28.34 2.69
CA PRO A 314 -15.76 29.08 3.29
C PRO A 314 -17.03 28.65 2.56
N THR A 315 -18.08 28.42 3.35
CA THR A 315 -19.48 28.32 2.97
C THR A 315 -19.77 29.10 1.68
N LEU A 316 -19.82 28.41 0.53
CA LEU A 316 -20.53 28.90 -0.65
C LEU A 316 -22.02 28.69 -0.39
N ALA A 317 -22.53 29.50 0.53
CA ALA A 317 -23.93 29.83 0.67
C ALA A 317 -24.06 31.33 0.35
N SER A 318 -24.13 31.65 -0.93
CA SER A 318 -24.94 32.74 -1.49
C SER A 318 -24.67 32.86 -3.00
N ILE A 319 -25.76 33.13 -3.75
CA ILE A 319 -25.85 33.45 -5.20
C ILE A 319 -25.90 32.17 -6.08
N ARG A 320 -27.04 31.71 -6.62
CA ARG A 320 -28.42 32.22 -6.79
C ARG A 320 -29.42 31.09 -6.54
#